data_AF-A0A4V1VJR6-F1
#
_entry.id   AF-A0A4V1VJR6-F1
#
_cell.length_a   1.000
_cell.length_b   1.000
_cell.length_c   1.000
_cell.angle_alpha   90.00
_cell.angle_beta   90.00
_cell.angle_gamma   90.00
#
_symmetry.space_group_name_H-M   'P 1'
#
loop_
_entity.id
_entity.type
_entity.pdbx_description
1 polymer ?
#
loop_
_entity_poly.entity_id
_entity_poly.type
_entity_poly.pdbx_seq_one_letter_code
_entity_poly.pdbx_strand_id
1 'polypeptide(L)' 'MLRWTGLLARLIVGGVWLYAGALKVGDPESSVTAVRAYQLLPTGLADSVGRVLPMLEIVIGACLVLGLLTRIFGGVSG' A
#
# COMPACT_ATOMS: atom_id res chain seq x y z
N MET A 1 13.07 0.95 -24.69
CA MET A 1 13.08 -0.22 -23.76
C MET A 1 12.46 0.11 -22.39
N LEU A 2 12.70 1.29 -21.79
CA LEU A 2 12.20 1.66 -20.44
C LEU A 2 10.66 1.62 -20.23
N ARG A 3 9.85 1.76 -21.28
CA ARG A 3 8.38 1.88 -21.16
C ARG A 3 7.71 0.64 -20.58
N TRP A 4 8.19 -0.54 -20.97
CA TRP A 4 7.66 -1.82 -20.48
C TRP A 4 8.20 -2.17 -19.10
N THR A 5 9.45 -1.78 -18.81
CA THR A 5 10.08 -1.97 -17.50
C THR A 5 9.36 -1.19 -16.41
N GLY A 6 8.96 0.06 -16.69
CA GLY A 6 8.16 0.86 -15.77
C GLY A 6 6.76 0.27 -15.51
N LEU A 7 6.11 -0.27 -16.54
CA LEU A 7 4.81 -0.96 -16.40
C LEU A 7 4.92 -2.20 -15.51
N LEU A 8 5.91 -3.06 -15.77
CA LEU A 8 6.14 -4.29 -15.00
C LEU A 8 6.49 -3.98 -13.55
N ALA A 9 7.39 -3.02 -13.30
CA ALA A 9 7.72 -2.61 -11.94
C ALA A 9 6.47 -2.14 -11.18
N ARG A 10 5.58 -1.37 -11.82
CA ARG A 10 4.35 -0.87 -11.20
C ARG A 10 3.36 -1.98 -10.87
N LEU A 11 3.19 -2.96 -11.77
CA LEU A 11 2.34 -4.12 -11.56
C LEU A 11 2.88 -5.00 -10.42
N ILE A 12 4.19 -5.22 -10.36
CA ILE A 12 4.82 -5.99 -9.29
C ILE A 12 4.64 -5.29 -7.95
N VAL A 13 5.01 -4.01 -7.85
CA VAL A 13 4.90 -3.24 -6.60
C VAL A 13 3.44 -3.12 -6.15
N GLY A 14 2.53 -2.78 -7.07
CA GLY A 14 1.10 -2.68 -6.77
C GLY A 14 0.48 -4.03 -6.38
N GLY A 15 0.88 -5.11 -7.05
CA GLY A 15 0.44 -6.46 -6.74
C GLY A 15 0.91 -6.93 -5.37
N VAL A 16 2.17 -6.64 -5.00
CA VAL A 16 2.70 -6.94 -3.65
C VAL A 16 1.93 -6.18 -2.57
N TRP A 17 1.64 -4.89 -2.79
CA TRP A 17 0.85 -4.09 -1.85
C TRP A 17 -0.58 -4.60 -1.67
N LEU A 18 -1.25 -4.94 -2.78
CA LEU A 18 -2.59 -5.54 -2.74
C LEU A 18 -2.58 -6.88 -2.01
N TYR A 19 -1.60 -7.74 -2.30
CA TYR A 19 -1.47 -9.05 -1.67
C TYR A 19 -1.19 -8.92 -0.17
N ALA A 20 -0.26 -8.05 0.22
CA ALA A 20 0.08 -7.79 1.61
C ALA A 20 -1.12 -7.20 2.38
N GLY A 21 -1.82 -6.22 1.82
CA GLY A 21 -3.01 -5.63 2.42
C GLY A 21 -4.18 -6.61 2.53
N ALA A 22 -4.39 -7.45 1.52
CA ALA A 22 -5.42 -8.49 1.55
C ALA A 22 -5.17 -9.53 2.65
N LEU A 23 -3.90 -9.93 2.86
CA LEU A 23 -3.54 -10.83 3.96
C LEU A 23 -3.80 -10.21 5.33
N LYS A 24 -3.57 -8.90 5.48
CA LYS A 24 -3.76 -8.18 6.75
C LYS A 24 -5.20 -7.76 7.03
N VAL A 25 -6.04 -7.65 6.00
CA VAL A 25 -7.47 -7.32 6.16
C VAL A 25 -8.24 -8.42 6.89
N GLY A 26 -7.85 -9.68 6.73
CA GLY A 26 -8.47 -10.80 7.42
C GLY A 26 -8.17 -10.84 8.93
N ASP A 27 -7.05 -10.25 9.35
CA ASP A 27 -6.65 -10.17 10.76
C ASP A 27 -6.00 -8.80 11.06
N PRO A 28 -6.83 -7.74 11.27
CA PRO A 28 -6.32 -6.39 11.52
C PRO A 28 -5.50 -6.29 12.81
N GLU A 29 -5.75 -7.17 13.77
CA GLU A 29 -5.05 -7.21 15.06
C GLU A 29 -3.59 -7.65 14.89
N SER A 30 -3.28 -8.50 13.91
CA SER A 30 -1.89 -8.82 13.52
C SER A 30 -1.12 -7.56 13.10
N SER A 31 -1.75 -6.62 12.39
CA SER A 31 -1.13 -5.37 11.97
C SER A 31 -0.95 -4.39 13.13
N VAL A 32 -1.93 -4.31 14.03
CA VAL A 32 -1.80 -3.54 15.28
C VAL A 32 -0.66 -4.06 16.14
N THR A 33 -0.54 -5.38 16.28
CA THR A 33 0.53 -6.02 17.05
C THR A 33 1.90 -5.72 16.44
N ALA A 34 2.02 -5.79 15.12
CA ALA A 34 3.25 -5.42 14.42
C ALA A 34 3.62 -3.95 14.63
N VAL A 35 2.66 -3.02 14.55
CA VAL A 35 2.92 -1.58 14.78
C VAL A 35 3.30 -1.31 16.24
N ARG A 36 2.63 -1.95 17.21
CA ARG A 36 2.98 -1.86 18.64
C ARG A 36 4.37 -2.40 18.93
N ALA A 37 4.82 -3.44 18.23
CA ALA A 37 6.15 -4.01 18.40
C ALA A 37 7.28 -3.03 18.06
N TYR A 38 7.03 -2.04 17.20
CA TYR A 38 8.01 -0.98 16.93
C TYR A 38 8.22 -0.04 18.12
N GLN A 39 7.33 0.00 19.11
CA GLN A 39 7.40 0.89 20.28
C GLN A 39 7.59 2.40 19.96
N LEU A 40 7.38 2.80 18.70
CA LEU A 40 7.56 4.16 18.22
C LEU A 40 6.35 5.06 18.55
N LEU A 41 5.17 4.47 18.72
CA LEU A 41 3.90 5.18 18.92
C LEU A 41 3.25 4.82 20.27
N PRO A 42 2.56 5.77 20.92
CA PRO A 42 1.65 5.48 22.03
C PRO A 42 0.60 4.44 21.60
N THR A 43 0.17 3.58 22.53
CA THR A 43 -0.75 2.46 22.26
C THR A 43 -1.97 2.87 21.44
N GLY A 44 -2.69 3.93 21.83
CA GLY A 44 -3.88 4.37 21.09
C GLY A 44 -3.62 4.84 19.64
N LEU A 45 -2.44 5.41 19.36
CA LEU A 45 -2.03 5.76 18.00
C LEU A 45 -1.58 4.53 17.22
N ALA A 46 -0.88 3.60 17.88
CA ALA A 46 -0.47 2.33 17.26
C ALA A 46 -1.69 1.48 16.84
N ASP A 47 -2.76 1.48 17.63
CA ASP A 47 -4.04 0.84 17.29
C ASP A 47 -4.68 1.45 16.05
N SER A 48 -4.73 2.79 16.00
CA SER A 48 -5.33 3.51 14.88
C SER A 48 -4.52 3.30 13.60
N VAL A 49 -3.19 3.44 13.67
CA VAL A 49 -2.30 3.23 12.52
C VAL A 49 -2.32 1.78 12.06
N GLY A 50 -2.20 0.82 12.98
CA GLY A 50 -2.21 -0.61 12.65
C GLY A 50 -3.51 -1.08 11.99
N ARG A 51 -4.65 -0.46 12.33
CA ARG A 51 -5.94 -0.77 11.70
C ARG A 51 -6.15 -0.07 10.35
N VAL A 52 -5.55 1.10 10.15
CA VAL A 52 -5.64 1.87 8.89
C VAL A 52 -4.62 1.38 7.85
N LEU A 53 -3.48 0.84 8.29
CA LEU A 53 -2.39 0.36 7.43
C LEU A 53 -2.87 -0.60 6.31
N PRO A 54 -3.66 -1.66 6.59
CA PRO A 54 -4.07 -2.63 5.58
C PRO A 54 -4.96 -1.99 4.50
N MET A 55 -5.82 -1.06 4.90
CA MET A 55 -6.67 -0.30 3.98
C MET A 55 -5.83 0.58 3.05
N LEU A 56 -4.82 1.26 3.59
CA LEU A 56 -3.89 2.07 2.79
C LEU A 56 -3.08 1.20 1.82
N GLU A 57 -2.61 0.04 2.25
CA GLU A 57 -1.90 -0.93 1.40
C GLU A 57 -2.76 -1.33 0.19
N ILE A 58 -4.04 -1.64 0.41
CA ILE A 58 -4.96 -2.00 -0.67
C ILE A 58 -5.25 -0.83 -1.60
N VAL A 59 -5.56 0.36 -1.06
CA VAL A 59 -5.90 1.53 -1.88
C VAL A 59 -4.73 1.94 -2.76
N ILE A 60 -3.52 2.04 -2.20
CA ILE A 60 -2.34 2.44 -2.94
C ILE A 60 -1.92 1.33 -3.92
N GLY A 61 -1.99 0.06 -3.51
CA GLY A 61 -1.78 -1.08 -4.40
C GLY A 61 -2.73 -1.07 -5.60
N ALA A 62 -4.02 -0.79 -5.37
CA ALA A 62 -5.01 -0.64 -6.44
C ALA A 62 -4.71 0.55 -7.34
N CYS A 63 -4.37 1.72 -6.79
CA CYS A 63 -3.97 2.89 -7.57
C CYS A 63 -2.74 2.61 -8.45
N LEU A 64 -1.77 1.85 -7.93
CA LEU A 64 -0.60 1.39 -8.67
C LEU A 64 -0.98 0.37 -9.74
N VAL A 65 -1.81 -0.64 -9.47
CA VAL A 65 -2.21 -1.60 -10.52
C VAL A 65 -3.01 -0.90 -11.62
N LEU A 66 -4.01 -0.09 -11.26
CA LEU A 66 -4.87 0.63 -12.21
C LEU A 66 -4.14 1.75 -12.97
N GLY A 67 -3.02 2.25 -12.42
CA GLY A 67 -2.21 3.27 -13.10
C GLY A 67 -2.78 4.66 -13.09
N LEU A 68 -3.65 4.96 -12.12
CA LEU A 68 -4.16 6.30 -11.91
C LEU A 68 -3.01 7.31 -11.75
N LEU A 69 -1.99 6.97 -10.96
CA LEU A 69 -0.84 7.86 -10.75
C LEU A 69 -0.08 8.14 -12.06
N THR A 70 0.21 7.13 -12.88
CA THR A 70 0.89 7.34 -14.17
C THR A 70 0.07 8.11 -15.19
N ARG A 71 -1.27 8.02 -15.18
CA ARG A 71 -2.13 8.82 -16.07
C ARG A 71 -2.17 10.28 -15.61
N ILE A 72 -2.19 10.55 -14.30
CA ILE A 72 -2.17 11.91 -13.73
C ILE A 72 -0.84 12.61 -14.04
N PHE A 73 0.30 11.96 -13.79
CA PHE A 73 1.61 12.56 -14.08
C PHE A 73 1.90 12.73 -15.57
N GLY A 74 1.38 11.84 -16.43
CA GLY A 74 1.45 12.01 -17.89
C GLY A 74 0.61 13.18 -18.41
N GLY A 75 -0.48 13.55 -17.72
CA GLY A 75 -1.28 14.73 -18.05
C GLY A 75 -0.67 16.04 -17.53
N VAL A 76 0.15 16.00 -16.47
CA VAL A 76 0.85 17.18 -15.93
C VAL A 76 2.10 17.54 -16.75
N SER A 77 2.66 16.57 -17.49
CA SER A 77 3.84 16.74 -18.34
C SER A 77 3.51 16.96 -19.83
N GLY A 78 2.23 17.04 -20.17
CA GLY A 78 1.71 17.29 -21.52
C GLY A 78 1.33 18.76 -21.74
#